data_AF-A0A4P6EWF0-F1
#
_entry.id   AF-A0A4P6EWF0-F1
#
_cell.length_a   1.000
_cell.length_b   1.000
_cell.length_c   1.000
_cell.angle_alpha   90.00
_cell.angle_beta   90.00
_cell.angle_gamma   90.00
#
_symmetry.space_group_name_H-M   'P 1'
#
loop_
_entity.id
_entity.type
_entity.pdbx_description
1 polymer ?
#
loop_
_entity_poly.entity_id
_entity_poly.type
_entity_poly.pdbx_seq_one_letter_code
_entity_poly.pdbx_strand_id
1 'polypeptide(L)'
;MLKLFEYNWQVRQDWFDWCRDVPEEELLKKRTGGVGGILHTLFHIIDVEYSWICGLEGKPEFKEPFDAYASLKQVMDLSAEFHKEVRPFTAAWTEDMEQKVLTDTWPNGEKVSFKYGEIMRHVIAHEIHHIGQLSVWSRELGKVPVTANFIRRGLF
;
A
#
# COMPACT_ATOMS: atom_id res chain seq x y z
N MET A 1 -5.36 11.00 -11.04
CA MET A 1 -5.27 9.77 -10.22
C MET A 1 -3.83 9.26 -10.15
N LEU A 2 -3.18 9.00 -11.28
CA LEU A 2 -1.79 8.51 -11.35
C LEU A 2 -0.79 9.27 -10.46
N LYS A 3 -0.87 10.60 -10.39
CA LYS A 3 0.03 11.41 -9.54
C LYS A 3 -0.03 11.08 -8.05
N LEU A 4 -1.17 10.63 -7.54
CA LEU A 4 -1.29 10.21 -6.15
C LEU A 4 -0.69 8.81 -5.91
N PHE A 5 -0.77 7.91 -6.90
CA PHE A 5 -0.03 6.65 -6.87
C PHE A 5 1.48 6.88 -6.92
N GLU A 6 1.96 7.74 -7.83
CA GLU A 6 3.37 8.12 -7.91
C GLU A 6 3.88 8.72 -6.59
N TYR A 7 3.07 9.58 -5.96
CA TYR A 7 3.36 10.13 -4.63
C TYR A 7 3.49 9.03 -3.58
N ASN A 8 2.50 8.14 -3.52
CA ASN A 8 2.48 7.04 -2.57
C ASN A 8 3.72 6.15 -2.71
N TRP A 9 4.08 5.74 -3.93
CA TRP A 9 5.26 4.92 -4.17
C TRP A 9 6.56 5.62 -3.79
N GLN A 10 6.71 6.93 -4.08
CA GLN A 10 7.88 7.69 -3.64
C GLN A 10 7.98 7.75 -2.12
N VAL A 11 6.86 8.02 -1.43
CA VAL A 11 6.84 8.08 0.04
C VAL A 11 7.11 6.69 0.65
N ARG A 12 6.55 5.63 0.08
CA ARG A 12 6.81 4.24 0.50
C ARG A 12 8.29 3.90 0.36
N GLN A 13 8.91 4.30 -0.74
CA GLN A 13 10.35 4.12 -0.95
C GLN A 13 11.18 4.88 0.10
N ASP A 14 10.84 6.14 0.37
CA ASP A 14 11.48 6.91 1.44
C ASP A 14 11.35 6.22 2.81
N TRP A 15 10.20 5.58 3.08
CA TRP A 15 9.98 4.80 4.31
C TRP A 15 10.79 3.51 4.36
N PHE A 16 10.96 2.81 3.24
CA PHE A 16 11.87 1.67 3.18
C PHE A 16 13.30 2.09 3.49
N ASP A 17 13.77 3.20 2.93
CA ASP A 17 15.10 3.71 3.20
C ASP A 17 15.25 4.17 4.66
N TRP A 18 14.22 4.80 5.23
CA TRP A 18 14.16 5.09 6.66
C TRP A 18 14.26 3.83 7.55
N CYS A 19 13.62 2.73 7.14
CA CYS A 19 13.63 1.47 7.89
C CYS A 19 15.01 0.80 7.91
N ARG A 20 15.90 1.10 6.96
CA ARG A 20 17.26 0.50 6.93
C ARG A 20 18.09 0.87 8.17
N ASP A 21 17.80 2.02 8.78
CA ASP A 21 18.46 2.52 9.98
C ASP A 21 17.72 2.14 11.28
N VAL A 22 16.78 1.18 11.22
CA VAL A 22 16.00 0.73 12.38
C VAL A 22 16.33 -0.74 12.65
N PRO A 23 16.63 -1.12 13.91
CA PRO A 23 16.82 -2.52 14.27
C PRO A 23 15.62 -3.38 13.87
N GLU A 24 15.86 -4.57 13.34
CA GLU A 24 14.81 -5.48 12.90
C GLU A 24 13.79 -5.80 14.00
N GLU A 25 14.25 -5.91 15.25
CA GLU A 25 13.39 -6.08 16.42
C GLU A 25 12.37 -4.94 16.60
N GLU A 26 12.75 -3.69 16.32
CA GLU A 26 11.85 -2.53 16.42
C GLU A 26 10.92 -2.41 15.21
N LEU A 27 11.32 -2.96 14.04
CA LEU A 27 10.48 -3.08 12.85
C LEU A 27 9.36 -4.13 13.03
N LEU A 28 9.67 -5.24 13.71
CA LEU A 28 8.75 -6.35 14.01
C LEU A 28 7.95 -6.17 15.29
N LYS A 29 8.33 -5.21 16.15
CA LYS A 29 7.69 -4.95 17.43
C LYS A 29 6.21 -4.62 17.27
N LYS A 30 5.37 -5.26 18.09
CA LYS A 30 3.95 -4.93 18.20
C LYS A 30 3.74 -3.56 18.82
N ARG A 31 2.88 -2.75 18.21
CA ARG A 31 2.53 -1.39 18.64
C ARG A 31 1.02 -1.21 18.65
N THR A 32 0.55 -0.21 19.40
CA THR A 32 -0.86 0.18 19.38
C THR A 32 -1.15 1.02 18.13
N GLY A 33 -2.24 0.70 17.43
CA GLY A 33 -2.73 1.43 16.26
C GLY A 33 -2.58 0.64 14.95
N GLY A 34 -3.49 0.88 14.01
CA GLY A 34 -3.46 0.24 12.69
C GLY A 34 -3.39 -1.29 12.75
N VAL A 35 -2.57 -1.87 11.89
CA VAL A 35 -2.29 -3.33 11.85
C VAL A 35 -1.19 -3.76 12.82
N GLY A 36 -0.72 -2.86 13.68
CA GLY A 36 0.02 -3.19 14.90
C GLY A 36 1.54 -3.29 14.79
N GLY A 37 2.19 -2.76 13.75
CA GLY A 37 3.67 -2.73 13.67
C GLY A 37 4.19 -2.07 12.39
N ILE A 38 5.46 -1.61 12.38
CA ILE A 38 6.02 -0.84 11.27
C ILE A 38 6.13 -1.70 10.00
N LEU A 39 6.81 -2.85 10.09
CA LEU A 39 7.05 -3.69 8.92
C LEU A 39 5.75 -4.34 8.43
N HIS A 40 4.87 -4.74 9.37
CA HIS A 40 3.56 -5.29 9.05
C HIS A 40 2.68 -4.26 8.32
N THR A 41 2.74 -2.99 8.72
CA THR A 41 2.02 -1.92 8.00
C THR A 41 2.53 -1.75 6.58
N LEU A 42 3.85 -1.77 6.32
CA LEU A 42 4.38 -1.68 4.96
C LEU A 42 3.93 -2.87 4.11
N PHE A 43 4.02 -4.09 4.65
CA PHE A 43 3.49 -5.29 3.99
C PHE A 43 1.99 -5.15 3.66
N HIS A 44 1.18 -4.73 4.64
CA HIS A 44 -0.26 -4.59 4.48
C HIS A 44 -0.65 -3.58 3.39
N ILE A 45 0.07 -2.46 3.29
CA ILE A 45 -0.15 -1.47 2.21
C ILE A 45 0.08 -2.11 0.84
N ILE A 46 1.19 -2.84 0.68
CA ILE A 46 1.58 -3.47 -0.59
C ILE A 46 0.59 -4.56 -1.00
N ASP A 47 0.20 -5.40 -0.04
CA ASP A 47 -0.79 -6.45 -0.23
C ASP A 47 -2.14 -5.86 -0.67
N VAL A 48 -2.68 -4.89 0.08
CA VAL A 48 -3.99 -4.29 -0.24
C VAL A 48 -3.97 -3.60 -1.60
N GLU A 49 -2.92 -2.84 -1.92
CA GLU A 49 -2.77 -2.23 -3.25
C GLU A 49 -2.81 -3.30 -4.34
N TYR A 50 -1.95 -4.32 -4.25
CA TYR A 50 -1.84 -5.36 -5.26
C TYR A 50 -3.13 -6.17 -5.41
N SER A 51 -3.71 -6.61 -4.30
CA SER A 51 -4.92 -7.43 -4.27
C SER A 51 -6.12 -6.72 -4.89
N TRP A 52 -6.28 -5.40 -4.66
CA TRP A 52 -7.30 -4.62 -5.37
C TRP A 52 -7.04 -4.53 -6.87
N ILE A 53 -5.79 -4.29 -7.29
CA ILE A 53 -5.46 -4.23 -8.73
C ILE A 53 -5.68 -5.59 -9.39
N CYS A 54 -5.29 -6.70 -8.77
CA CYS A 54 -5.59 -8.05 -9.26
C CYS A 54 -7.10 -8.26 -9.42
N GLY A 55 -7.91 -7.84 -8.44
CA GLY A 55 -9.37 -7.90 -8.54
C GLY A 55 -9.92 -7.11 -9.74
N LEU A 56 -9.40 -5.91 -9.99
CA LEU A 56 -9.78 -5.10 -11.16
C LEU A 56 -9.35 -5.72 -12.49
N GLU A 57 -8.26 -6.48 -12.51
CA GLU A 57 -7.78 -7.21 -13.70
C GLU A 57 -8.40 -8.61 -13.85
N GLY A 58 -9.20 -9.07 -12.89
CA GLY A 58 -9.75 -10.43 -12.86
C GLY A 58 -8.69 -11.52 -12.61
N LYS A 59 -7.56 -11.15 -11.99
CA LYS A 59 -6.48 -12.07 -11.61
C LYS A 59 -6.74 -12.68 -10.23
N PRO A 60 -6.12 -13.85 -9.92
CA PRO A 60 -6.18 -14.42 -8.58
C PRO A 60 -5.62 -13.46 -7.51
N GLU A 61 -6.23 -13.50 -6.33
CA GLU A 61 -5.79 -12.75 -5.15
C GLU A 61 -4.50 -13.33 -4.56
N PHE A 62 -3.63 -12.46 -4.05
CA PHE A 62 -2.48 -12.85 -3.23
C PHE A 62 -2.94 -13.19 -1.80
N LYS A 63 -2.51 -14.34 -1.26
CA LYS A 63 -3.05 -14.88 0.01
C LYS A 63 -1.99 -15.23 1.04
N GLU A 64 -0.74 -14.87 0.80
CA GLU A 64 0.32 -15.25 1.72
C GLU A 64 0.31 -14.35 2.96
N PRO A 65 0.52 -14.92 4.16
CA PRO A 65 0.53 -14.15 5.39
C PRO A 65 1.82 -13.35 5.55
N PHE A 66 1.76 -12.26 6.35
CA PHE A 66 2.92 -11.45 6.70
C PHE A 66 4.11 -12.27 7.24
N ASP A 67 3.84 -13.35 7.98
CA ASP A 67 4.88 -14.21 8.57
C ASP A 67 5.83 -14.81 7.51
N ALA A 68 5.39 -14.93 6.24
CA ALA A 68 6.24 -15.37 5.14
C ALA A 68 7.24 -14.28 4.66
N TYR A 69 7.01 -13.03 5.04
CA TYR A 69 7.75 -11.83 4.59
C TYR A 69 8.29 -11.00 5.77
N ALA A 70 8.51 -11.61 6.94
CA ALA A 70 8.87 -10.93 8.18
C ALA A 70 10.31 -10.36 8.25
N SER A 71 10.84 -9.85 7.14
CA SER A 71 12.08 -9.06 7.10
C SER A 71 11.96 -7.89 6.12
N LEU A 72 12.69 -6.80 6.37
CA LEU A 72 12.66 -5.61 5.51
C LEU A 72 12.94 -5.95 4.05
N LYS A 73 13.95 -6.81 3.80
CA LYS A 73 14.31 -7.23 2.45
C LYS A 73 13.16 -7.93 1.73
N GLN A 74 12.47 -8.86 2.40
CA GLN A 74 11.36 -9.60 1.79
C GLN A 74 10.19 -8.68 1.44
N VAL A 75 9.84 -7.73 2.32
CA VAL A 75 8.77 -6.75 2.03
C VAL A 75 9.15 -5.83 0.87
N MET A 76 10.42 -5.41 0.79
CA MET A 76 10.92 -4.60 -0.34
C MET A 76 10.90 -5.38 -1.66
N ASP A 77 11.36 -6.63 -1.65
CA ASP A 77 11.34 -7.51 -2.82
C ASP A 77 9.90 -7.75 -3.31
N LEU A 78 8.96 -7.97 -2.38
CA LEU A 78 7.54 -8.12 -2.67
C LEU A 78 6.96 -6.83 -3.28
N SER A 79 7.28 -5.67 -2.70
CA SER A 79 6.86 -4.37 -3.24
C SER A 79 7.37 -4.18 -4.68
N ALA A 80 8.63 -4.52 -4.95
CA ALA A 80 9.23 -4.40 -6.27
C ALA A 80 8.61 -5.36 -7.28
N GLU A 81 8.26 -6.58 -6.86
CA GLU A 81 7.59 -7.57 -7.71
C GLU A 81 6.20 -7.09 -8.11
N PHE A 82 5.35 -6.75 -7.13
CA PHE A 82 3.98 -6.30 -7.38
C PHE A 82 3.93 -5.00 -8.18
N HIS A 83 4.89 -4.11 -7.97
CA HIS A 83 4.97 -2.85 -8.71
C HIS A 83 5.11 -3.05 -10.23
N LYS A 84 5.69 -4.17 -10.69
CA LYS A 84 5.78 -4.50 -12.13
C LYS A 84 4.42 -4.67 -12.78
N GLU A 85 3.41 -5.08 -12.02
CA GLU A 85 2.03 -5.27 -12.51
C GLU A 85 1.15 -4.05 -12.21
N VAL A 86 1.26 -3.48 -11.01
CA VAL A 86 0.45 -2.33 -10.58
C VAL A 86 0.75 -1.08 -11.44
N ARG A 87 2.03 -0.80 -11.73
CA ARG A 87 2.41 0.41 -12.45
C ARG A 87 1.83 0.45 -13.88
N PRO A 88 1.93 -0.61 -14.72
CA PRO A 88 1.26 -0.62 -16.01
C PRO A 88 -0.25 -0.39 -15.94
N PHE A 89 -0.94 -1.05 -15.01
CA PHE A 89 -2.39 -0.89 -14.86
C PHE A 89 -2.79 0.55 -14.54
N THR A 90 -2.13 1.15 -13.55
CA THR A 90 -2.40 2.54 -13.12
C THR A 90 -2.00 3.57 -14.17
N ALA A 91 -0.93 3.32 -14.93
CA ALA A 91 -0.50 4.19 -16.03
C ALA A 91 -1.43 4.13 -17.25
N ALA A 92 -2.10 2.99 -17.47
CA ALA A 92 -3.06 2.78 -18.55
C ALA A 92 -4.48 3.26 -18.20
N TRP A 93 -4.69 3.84 -17.01
CA TRP A 93 -6.00 4.26 -16.55
C TRP A 93 -6.65 5.32 -17.45
N THR A 94 -7.90 5.11 -17.83
CA THR A 94 -8.71 6.05 -18.62
C THR A 94 -9.98 6.48 -17.87
N GLU A 95 -10.59 7.59 -18.30
CA GLU A 95 -11.86 8.06 -17.71
C GLU A 95 -12.98 7.02 -17.83
N ASP A 96 -13.03 6.23 -18.90
CA ASP A 96 -14.03 5.17 -19.07
C ASP A 96 -13.92 4.07 -18.01
N MET A 97 -12.71 3.83 -17.48
CA MET A 97 -12.50 2.83 -16.42
C MET A 97 -13.19 3.24 -15.13
N GLU A 98 -13.38 4.53 -14.88
CA GLU A 98 -14.00 5.07 -13.67
C GLU A 98 -15.35 4.43 -13.36
N GLN A 99 -16.16 4.18 -14.40
CA GLN A 99 -17.53 3.71 -14.29
C GLN A 99 -17.70 2.20 -14.41
N LYS A 100 -16.61 1.45 -14.68
CA LYS A 100 -16.62 -0.01 -14.67
C LYS A 100 -17.00 -0.52 -13.28
N VAL A 101 -17.64 -1.68 -13.24
CA VAL A 101 -18.14 -2.30 -12.01
C VAL A 101 -17.37 -3.60 -11.77
N LEU A 102 -16.77 -3.71 -10.58
CA LEU A 102 -16.32 -4.98 -10.04
C LEU A 102 -17.48 -5.56 -9.24
N THR A 103 -17.93 -6.76 -9.60
CA THR A 103 -18.96 -7.48 -8.84
C THR A 103 -18.34 -8.73 -8.25
N ASP A 104 -18.50 -8.90 -6.94
CA ASP A 104 -18.07 -10.09 -6.21
C ASP A 104 -19.25 -10.68 -5.43
N THR A 105 -19.09 -11.90 -4.96
CA THR A 105 -20.10 -12.61 -4.15
C THR A 105 -19.51 -12.95 -2.80
N TRP A 106 -20.06 -12.34 -1.75
CA TRP A 106 -19.67 -12.62 -0.38
C TRP A 106 -19.99 -14.07 0.03
N PRO A 107 -19.36 -14.62 1.09
CA PRO A 107 -19.61 -15.99 1.54
C PRO A 107 -21.08 -16.29 1.91
N ASN A 108 -21.86 -15.26 2.28
CA ASN A 108 -23.30 -15.37 2.54
C ASN A 108 -24.17 -15.41 1.26
N GLY A 109 -23.54 -15.36 0.07
CA GLY A 109 -24.21 -15.35 -1.23
C GLY A 109 -24.66 -13.95 -1.70
N GLU A 110 -24.42 -12.89 -0.91
CA GLU A 110 -24.75 -11.53 -1.29
C GLU A 110 -23.79 -11.02 -2.37
N LYS A 111 -24.34 -10.39 -3.41
CA LYS A 111 -23.53 -9.73 -4.43
C LYS A 111 -23.17 -8.34 -3.97
N VAL A 112 -21.87 -8.08 -3.87
CA VAL A 112 -21.32 -6.75 -3.65
C VAL A 112 -20.83 -6.19 -4.97
N SER A 113 -20.93 -4.87 -5.16
CA SER A 113 -20.43 -4.22 -6.36
C SER A 113 -19.83 -2.87 -6.06
N PHE A 114 -18.67 -2.60 -6.65
CA PHE A 114 -17.92 -1.37 -6.46
C PHE A 114 -17.56 -0.76 -7.81
N LYS A 115 -17.52 0.56 -7.87
CA LYS A 115 -16.96 1.25 -9.03
C LYS A 115 -15.44 1.13 -9.01
N TYR A 116 -14.87 0.89 -10.17
CA TYR A 116 -13.41 0.84 -10.35
C TYR A 116 -12.75 2.13 -9.83
N GLY A 117 -13.32 3.30 -10.13
CA GLY A 117 -12.81 4.56 -9.60
C GLY A 117 -12.88 4.67 -8.06
N GLU A 118 -13.91 4.12 -7.44
CA GLU A 118 -14.06 4.09 -5.98
C GLU A 118 -12.93 3.27 -5.35
N ILE A 119 -12.65 2.08 -5.91
CA ILE A 119 -11.55 1.22 -5.49
C ILE A 119 -10.20 1.95 -5.62
N MET A 120 -9.94 2.60 -6.75
CA MET A 120 -8.66 3.31 -6.94
C MET A 120 -8.45 4.44 -5.92
N ARG A 121 -9.51 5.17 -5.56
CA ARG A 121 -9.42 6.20 -4.51
C ARG A 121 -9.25 5.58 -3.13
N HIS A 122 -9.90 4.45 -2.87
CA HIS A 122 -9.71 3.70 -1.64
C HIS A 122 -8.24 3.27 -1.47
N VAL A 123 -7.63 2.69 -2.49
CA VAL A 123 -6.21 2.28 -2.47
C VAL A 123 -5.29 3.48 -2.17
N ILE A 124 -5.51 4.62 -2.84
CA ILE A 124 -4.74 5.84 -2.57
C ILE A 124 -4.87 6.29 -1.12
N ALA A 125 -6.10 6.38 -0.61
CA ALA A 125 -6.37 6.88 0.73
C ALA A 125 -5.88 5.90 1.82
N HIS A 126 -5.98 4.60 1.57
CA HIS A 126 -5.56 3.52 2.46
C HIS A 126 -4.06 3.62 2.78
N GLU A 127 -3.22 3.79 1.76
CA GLU A 127 -1.79 3.94 1.99
C GLU A 127 -1.46 5.24 2.72
N ILE A 128 -2.03 6.38 2.33
CA ILE A 128 -1.80 7.66 3.01
C ILE A 128 -2.17 7.56 4.50
N HIS A 129 -3.29 6.90 4.80
CA HIS A 129 -3.74 6.65 6.17
C HIS A 129 -2.70 5.86 6.97
N HIS A 130 -2.22 4.74 6.43
CA HIS A 130 -1.27 3.86 7.11
C HIS A 130 0.13 4.47 7.23
N ILE A 131 0.59 5.20 6.22
CA ILE A 131 1.83 5.98 6.29
C ILE A 131 1.75 7.05 7.40
N GLY A 132 0.58 7.65 7.60
CA GLY A 132 0.34 8.56 8.74
C GLY A 132 0.62 7.90 10.09
N GLN A 133 0.29 6.61 10.26
CA GLN A 133 0.56 5.86 11.49
C GLN A 133 2.06 5.65 11.71
N LEU A 134 2.82 5.34 10.64
CA LEU A 134 4.28 5.20 10.71
C LEU A 134 4.95 6.49 11.22
N SER A 135 4.40 7.65 10.86
CA SER A 135 4.93 8.94 11.30
C SER A 135 4.90 9.10 12.83
N VAL A 136 3.88 8.55 13.50
CA VAL A 136 3.75 8.57 14.96
C VAL A 136 4.79 7.63 15.59
N TRP A 137 4.86 6.38 15.14
CA TRP A 137 5.81 5.40 15.68
C TRP A 137 7.26 5.78 15.43
N SER A 138 7.57 6.48 14.34
CA SER A 138 8.92 7.02 14.10
C SER A 138 9.36 7.99 15.20
N ARG A 139 8.42 8.79 15.75
CA ARG A 139 8.68 9.72 16.85
C ARG A 139 8.84 9.01 18.19
N GLU A 140 8.08 7.95 18.43
CA GLU A 140 8.26 7.08 19.60
C GLU A 140 9.66 6.44 19.64
N LEU A 141 10.23 6.18 18.46
CA LEU A 141 11.61 5.72 18.28
C LEU A 141 12.67 6.84 18.36
N GLY A 142 12.26 8.09 18.60
CA GLY A 142 13.16 9.25 18.62
C GLY A 142 13.74 9.63 17.26
N LYS A 143 13.18 9.13 16.15
CA LYS A 143 13.64 9.41 14.78
C LYS A 143 12.74 10.44 14.10
N VAL A 144 13.27 11.09 13.08
CA VAL A 144 12.50 12.03 12.24
C VAL A 144 11.68 11.22 11.22
N PRO A 145 10.38 11.48 11.05
CA PRO A 145 9.55 10.81 10.04
C PRO A 145 9.94 11.27 8.64
N VAL A 146 9.64 10.41 7.67
CA VAL A 146 9.61 10.79 6.25
C VAL A 146 8.57 11.90 6.04
N THR A 147 8.89 12.87 5.18
CA THR A 147 7.96 13.95 4.84
C THR A 147 6.77 13.42 4.03
N ALA A 148 5.55 13.69 4.52
CA ALA A 148 4.31 13.43 3.80
C ALA A 148 3.90 14.57 2.85
N ASN A 149 4.82 15.50 2.54
CA ASN A 149 4.50 16.60 1.65
C ASN A 149 4.40 16.10 0.21
N PHE A 150 3.28 16.38 -0.45
CA PHE A 150 3.12 16.15 -1.87
C PHE A 150 3.90 17.18 -2.70
N ILE A 151 3.94 18.43 -2.24
CA ILE A 151 4.61 19.54 -2.95
C ILE A 151 6.13 19.30 -2.91
N ARG A 152 6.81 19.64 -4.02
CA ARG A 152 8.27 19.48 -4.21
C ARG A 152 8.74 18.04 -4.41
N ARG A 153 7.84 17.14 -4.82
CA ARG A 153 8.17 15.76 -5.22
C ARG A 153 8.31 15.55 -6.75
N GLY A 154 8.21 16.63 -7.53
CA GLY A 154 8.29 16.56 -9.00
C GLY A 154 7.02 15.98 -9.67
N LEU A 155 5.91 15.93 -8.93
CA LEU A 155 4.62 15.43 -9.39
C LEU A 155 3.71 16.63 -9.72
N PHE A 156 3.59 16.95 -11.00
CA PHE A 156 2.78 18.05 -11.55
C PHE A 156 1.51 17.54 -12.24
#